data_AF-A0A662C5F9-F1
#
_entry.id   AF-A0A662C5F9-F1
#
_cell.length_a   1.000
_cell.length_b   1.000
_cell.length_c   1.000
_cell.angle_alpha   90.00
_cell.angle_beta   90.00
_cell.angle_gamma   90.00
#
_symmetry.space_group_name_H-M   'P 1'
#
loop_
_entity.id
_entity.type
_entity.pdbx_description
1 polymer ?
#
loop_
_entity_poly.entity_id
_entity_poly.type
_entity_poly.pdbx_seq_one_letter_code
_entity_poly.pdbx_strand_id
1 'polypeptide(L)'
;EAILKILPAYNEERLVEVLKKAAEVNMAFEINPRGADLSLEWFRDLVQEARLHGTKFTLGTDAHAISSLGYPDQGGRTCLDIINDLTLTDKDLKWEPIKGFEDD
;
A
#
# COMPACT_ATOMS: atom_id res chain seq x y z
N GLU A 1 13.44 6.39 16.72
CA GLU A 1 12.54 7.40 17.33
C GLU A 1 11.54 8.06 16.37
N ALA A 2 11.69 8.00 15.03
CA ALA A 2 10.75 8.66 14.11
C ALA A 2 9.44 7.88 13.83
N ILE A 3 9.42 6.56 14.06
CA ILE A 3 8.35 5.64 13.64
C ILE A 3 7.06 5.75 14.48
N LEU A 4 7.18 6.12 15.76
CA LEU A 4 6.04 6.26 16.69
C LEU A 4 5.16 7.51 16.46
N LYS A 5 5.48 8.37 15.48
CA LYS A 5 4.77 9.64 15.25
C LYS A 5 3.82 9.66 14.05
N ILE A 6 3.77 8.61 13.23
CA ILE A 6 3.01 8.65 11.97
C ILE A 6 1.49 8.53 12.24
N LEU A 7 1.07 7.65 13.16
CA LEU A 7 -0.33 7.52 13.58
C LEU A 7 -0.95 8.81 14.14
N PRO A 8 -0.36 9.50 15.14
CA PRO A 8 -0.95 10.72 15.68
C PRO A 8 -0.87 11.94 14.74
N ALA A 9 -0.14 11.86 13.62
CA ALA A 9 -0.06 12.96 12.67
C ALA A 9 -1.26 13.00 11.69
N TYR A 10 -1.92 11.86 11.46
CA TYR A 10 -3.08 11.80 10.56
C TYR A 10 -4.37 11.91 11.36
N ASN A 11 -5.21 12.85 10.96
CA ASN A 11 -6.61 12.87 11.37
C ASN A 11 -7.29 11.66 10.68
N GLU A 12 -7.72 10.68 11.48
CA GLU A 12 -8.32 9.43 11.00
C GLU A 12 -9.55 9.69 10.10
N GLU A 13 -10.44 10.60 10.51
CA GLU A 13 -11.63 10.94 9.72
C GLU A 13 -11.25 11.47 8.34
N ARG A 14 -10.21 12.31 8.27
CA ARG A 14 -9.71 12.85 7.02
C ARG A 14 -9.05 11.78 6.15
N LEU A 15 -8.32 10.84 6.75
CA LEU A 15 -7.74 9.71 6.01
C LEU A 15 -8.85 8.86 5.39
N VAL A 16 -9.89 8.54 6.15
CA VAL A 16 -11.06 7.80 5.66
C VAL A 16 -11.76 8.53 4.53
N GLU A 17 -11.95 9.84 4.64
CA GLU A 17 -12.53 10.65 3.56
C GLU A 17 -11.69 10.60 2.27
N VAL A 18 -10.36 10.68 2.41
CA VAL A 18 -9.44 10.59 1.27
C VAL A 18 -9.50 9.20 0.61
N LEU A 19 -9.54 8.12 1.39
CA LEU A 19 -9.65 6.76 0.85
C LEU A 19 -10.94 6.58 0.04
N LYS A 20 -12.08 7.05 0.57
CA LYS A 20 -13.37 7.01 -0.12
C LYS A 20 -13.34 7.76 -1.45
N LYS A 21 -12.87 9.01 -1.44
CA LYS A 21 -12.76 9.84 -2.65
C LYS A 21 -11.81 9.24 -3.68
N ALA A 22 -10.71 8.61 -3.23
CA ALA A 22 -9.79 7.92 -4.13
C ALA A 22 -10.44 6.71 -4.80
N ALA A 23 -11.24 5.93 -4.06
CA ALA A 23 -11.96 4.80 -4.61
C ALA A 23 -12.99 5.21 -5.66
N GLU A 24 -13.72 6.32 -5.46
CA GLU A 24 -14.70 6.87 -6.41
C GLU A 24 -14.12 7.15 -7.80
N VAL A 25 -12.82 7.42 -7.88
CA VAL A 25 -12.11 7.77 -9.12
C VAL A 25 -11.06 6.74 -9.53
N ASN A 26 -11.08 5.53 -8.95
CA ASN A 26 -10.10 4.46 -9.18
C ASN A 26 -8.64 4.93 -9.02
N MET A 27 -8.37 5.73 -7.99
CA MET A 27 -7.01 6.12 -7.61
C MET A 27 -6.44 5.14 -6.58
N ALA A 28 -5.23 4.63 -6.85
CA ALA A 28 -4.48 3.82 -5.89
C ALA A 28 -3.44 4.66 -5.16
N PHE A 29 -3.10 4.20 -3.95
CA PHE A 29 -1.97 4.71 -3.19
C PHE A 29 -0.76 3.78 -3.33
N GLU A 30 0.43 4.33 -3.41
CA GLU A 30 1.64 3.52 -3.42
C GLU A 30 1.99 3.06 -2.00
N ILE A 31 2.23 1.77 -1.83
CA ILE A 31 2.93 1.22 -0.67
C ILE A 31 4.38 0.98 -1.06
N ASN A 32 5.28 1.67 -0.35
CA ASN A 32 6.69 1.37 -0.38
C ASN A 32 7.01 0.29 0.67
N PRO A 33 7.48 -0.91 0.28
CA PRO A 33 7.84 -1.97 1.22
C PRO A 33 8.86 -1.53 2.28
N ARG A 34 9.74 -0.57 1.96
CA ARG A 34 10.66 0.06 2.91
C ARG A 34 9.95 0.78 4.03
N GLY A 35 9.03 1.65 3.65
CA GLY A 35 8.23 2.40 4.61
C GLY A 35 7.34 1.48 5.43
N ALA A 36 6.78 0.45 4.79
CA ALA A 36 5.90 -0.50 5.43
C ALA A 36 6.60 -1.39 6.46
N ASP A 37 7.79 -1.92 6.16
CA ASP A 37 8.57 -2.72 7.11
C ASP A 37 8.87 -1.97 8.42
N LEU A 38 9.12 -0.67 8.31
CA LEU A 38 9.38 0.21 9.47
C LEU A 38 8.13 0.48 10.32
N SER A 39 6.92 0.35 9.75
CA SER A 39 5.64 0.73 10.38
C SER A 39 4.55 -0.30 10.12
N LEU A 40 4.88 -1.59 10.28
CA LEU A 40 4.08 -2.70 9.76
C LEU A 40 2.63 -2.73 10.27
N GLU A 41 2.42 -2.51 11.57
CA GLU A 41 1.08 -2.51 12.18
C GLU A 41 0.20 -1.41 11.58
N TRP A 42 0.75 -0.20 11.41
CA TRP A 42 0.01 0.90 10.82
C TRP A 42 -0.41 0.62 9.37
N PHE A 43 0.49 0.05 8.56
CA PHE A 43 0.16 -0.31 7.19
C PHE A 43 -0.86 -1.46 7.12
N ARG A 44 -0.85 -2.39 8.07
CA ARG A 44 -1.91 -3.41 8.18
C ARG A 44 -3.28 -2.75 8.41
N ASP A 45 -3.36 -1.81 9.34
CA ASP A 45 -4.60 -1.09 9.62
C ASP A 45 -5.06 -0.28 8.40
N LEU A 46 -4.13 0.40 7.72
CA LEU A 46 -4.40 1.12 6.47
C LEU A 46 -4.95 0.19 5.38
N VAL A 47 -4.39 -1.01 5.23
CA VAL A 47 -4.86 -1.99 4.24
C VAL A 47 -6.29 -2.44 4.58
N GLN A 48 -6.61 -2.69 5.85
CA GLN A 48 -7.97 -3.04 6.25
C GLN A 48 -8.95 -1.89 5.99
N GLU A 49 -8.57 -0.66 6.34
CA GLU A 49 -9.43 0.51 6.10
C GLU A 49 -9.66 0.75 4.60
N ALA A 50 -8.61 0.65 3.78
CA ALA A 50 -8.71 0.76 2.33
C ALA A 50 -9.66 -0.28 1.72
N ARG A 51 -9.64 -1.52 2.22
CA ARG A 51 -10.58 -2.58 1.80
C ARG A 51 -12.04 -2.20 2.07
N LEU A 52 -12.33 -1.61 3.23
CA LEU A 52 -13.69 -1.19 3.59
C LEU A 52 -14.25 -0.16 2.61
N HIS A 53 -13.40 0.68 2.03
CA HIS A 53 -13.81 1.75 1.11
C HIS A 53 -13.55 1.45 -0.37
N GLY A 54 -13.00 0.27 -0.68
CA GLY A 54 -12.73 -0.16 -2.06
C GLY A 54 -11.49 0.50 -2.70
N THR A 55 -10.66 1.19 -1.92
CA THR A 55 -9.39 1.76 -2.38
C THR A 55 -8.38 0.65 -2.68
N LYS A 56 -7.51 0.87 -3.67
CA LYS A 56 -6.46 -0.07 -4.07
C LYS A 56 -5.07 0.49 -3.80
N PHE A 57 -4.06 -0.37 -3.93
CA PHE A 57 -2.66 -0.02 -3.79
C PHE A 57 -1.86 -0.33 -5.04
N THR A 58 -0.80 0.44 -5.26
CA THR A 58 0.34 0.06 -6.09
C THR A 58 1.52 -0.29 -5.18
N LEU A 59 2.49 -1.02 -5.73
CA LEU A 59 3.72 -1.36 -5.04
C LEU A 59 4.89 -0.68 -5.76
N GLY A 60 5.69 0.07 -5.01
CA GLY A 60 6.87 0.75 -5.54
C GLY A 60 8.02 0.68 -4.57
N THR A 61 9.19 0.23 -5.01
CA THR A 61 10.36 0.15 -4.12
C THR A 61 11.03 1.50 -3.91
N ASP A 62 10.72 2.49 -4.75
CA ASP A 62 11.40 3.79 -4.83
C ASP A 62 12.94 3.63 -4.83
N ALA A 63 13.39 2.62 -5.57
CA ALA A 63 14.77 2.19 -5.57
C ALA A 63 15.62 3.17 -6.39
N HIS A 64 16.63 3.77 -5.75
CA HIS A 64 17.59 4.66 -6.40
C HIS A 64 18.89 3.92 -6.79
N ALA A 65 19.00 2.62 -6.46
CA ALA A 65 20.07 1.73 -6.87
C ALA A 65 19.52 0.34 -7.20
N ILE A 66 20.18 -0.37 -8.12
CA ILE A 66 19.75 -1.73 -8.53
C ILE A 66 19.78 -2.70 -7.36
N SER A 67 20.76 -2.58 -6.46
CA SER A 67 20.86 -3.43 -5.26
C SER A 67 19.59 -3.38 -4.41
N SER A 68 18.95 -2.21 -4.34
CA SER A 68 17.73 -1.95 -3.58
C SER A 68 16.42 -2.38 -4.27
N LEU A 69 16.49 -2.89 -5.51
CA LEU A 69 15.33 -3.41 -6.24
C LEU A 69 14.86 -4.73 -5.61
N GLY A 70 13.55 -4.91 -5.44
CA GLY A 70 13.01 -6.08 -4.75
C GLY A 70 13.26 -6.08 -3.23
N TYR A 71 13.83 -4.98 -2.72
CA TYR A 71 14.01 -4.64 -1.31
C TYR A 71 15.06 -5.46 -0.55
N PRO A 72 16.36 -5.34 -0.88
CA PRO A 72 17.33 -5.23 0.22
C PRO A 72 18.54 -4.34 -0.11
N ASP A 73 19.38 -3.94 0.86
CA ASP A 73 20.80 -3.69 0.49
C ASP A 73 21.73 -4.68 1.23
N GLN A 74 21.51 -4.95 2.51
CA GLN A 74 21.75 -6.26 3.15
C GLN A 74 20.79 -6.42 4.33
N GLY A 75 19.97 -7.47 4.29
CA GLY A 75 18.94 -7.83 5.27
C GLY A 75 18.10 -8.99 4.72
N GLY A 76 17.71 -9.94 5.57
CA GLY A 76 17.10 -11.21 5.17
C GLY A 76 15.61 -11.15 4.81
N ARG A 77 15.09 -9.97 4.46
CA ARG A 77 13.68 -9.77 4.08
C ARG A 77 13.59 -9.27 2.64
N THR A 78 12.50 -9.60 1.98
CA THR A 78 12.18 -9.25 0.59
C THR A 78 10.89 -8.43 0.52
N CYS A 79 10.61 -7.79 -0.62
CA CYS A 79 9.29 -7.19 -0.85
C CYS A 79 8.14 -8.18 -0.57
N LEU A 80 8.31 -9.44 -0.94
CA LEU A 80 7.28 -10.46 -0.80
C LEU A 80 6.97 -10.74 0.68
N ASP A 81 8.00 -10.74 1.54
CA ASP A 81 7.80 -10.91 2.98
C ASP A 81 6.95 -9.78 3.56
N ILE A 82 7.18 -8.54 3.11
CA ILE A 82 6.39 -7.39 3.55
C ILE A 82 4.96 -7.47 3.01
N ILE A 83 4.78 -7.82 1.73
CA ILE A 83 3.45 -7.99 1.11
C ILE A 83 2.63 -9.04 1.88
N ASN A 84 3.25 -10.19 2.18
CA ASN A 84 2.63 -11.27 2.95
C ASN A 84 2.26 -10.80 4.36
N ASP A 85 3.16 -10.08 5.02
CA ASP A 85 2.91 -9.55 6.35
C ASP A 85 1.78 -8.51 6.36
N LEU A 86 1.65 -7.70 5.31
CA LEU A 86 0.53 -6.77 5.12
C LEU A 86 -0.77 -7.48 4.71
N THR A 87 -0.72 -8.78 4.45
CA THR A 87 -1.84 -9.60 3.96
C THR A 87 -2.41 -9.13 2.62
N LEU A 88 -1.62 -8.41 1.82
CA LEU A 88 -2.05 -7.91 0.52
C LEU A 88 -2.31 -9.06 -0.45
N THR A 89 -3.36 -8.90 -1.26
CA THR A 89 -3.79 -9.85 -2.29
C THR A 89 -4.00 -9.12 -3.61
N ASP A 90 -4.17 -9.86 -4.71
CA ASP A 90 -4.50 -9.28 -6.01
C ASP A 90 -5.73 -8.37 -5.99
N LYS A 91 -6.71 -8.66 -5.12
CA LYS A 91 -7.90 -7.81 -4.96
C LYS A 91 -7.58 -6.45 -4.38
N ASP A 92 -6.47 -6.30 -3.67
CA ASP A 92 -6.02 -5.03 -3.11
C ASP A 92 -5.21 -4.22 -4.14
N LEU A 93 -4.77 -4.85 -5.23
CA LEU A 93 -3.89 -4.25 -6.24
C LEU A 93 -4.57 -3.98 -7.58
N LYS A 94 -5.70 -4.65 -7.85
CA LYS A 94 -6.38 -4.62 -9.15
C LYS A 94 -7.80 -4.12 -8.99
N TRP A 95 -8.24 -3.29 -9.93
CA TRP A 95 -9.66 -3.05 -10.15
C TRP A 95 -10.22 -4.10 -11.09
N GLU A 96 -11.51 -4.37 -10.94
CA GLU A 96 -12.23 -5.12 -11.95
C GLU A 96 -12.24 -4.33 -13.25
N PRO A 97 -12.06 -4.99 -14.40
CA PRO A 97 -12.19 -4.35 -15.70
C PRO A 97 -13.55 -3.66 -15.83
N ILE A 98 -13.58 -2.50 -16.47
CA ILE A 98 -14.83 -1.84 -16.82
C ILE A 98 -15.50 -2.71 -17.90
N LYS A 99 -16.64 -3.33 -17.57
CA LYS A 99 -17.42 -4.13 -18.53
C LYS A 99 -17.68 -3.33 -19.81
N GLY A 100 -17.29 -3.87 -20.96
CA GLY A 100 -17.47 -3.25 -22.27
C GLY A 100 -16.18 -2.77 -22.97
N PHE A 101 -15.03 -2.85 -22.29
CA PHE A 101 -13.71 -2.86 -22.92
C PHE A 101 -13.16 -4.29 -22.81
N GLU A 102 -13.60 -5.16 -23.71
CA GLU A 102 -12.87 -6.39 -23.99
C GLU A 102 -11.75 -6.01 -24.96
N ASP A 103 -10.49 -6.27 -24.59
CA ASP A 103 -9.35 -6.04 -25.47
C ASP A 103 -9.52 -6.89 -26.74
N ASP A 104 -9.68 -6.24 -27.89
CA ASP A 104 -9.53 -6.83 -29.23
C ASP A 104 -8.06 -7.25 -29.49
#